data_AF-A0A401PBP4-F1
#
_entry.id   AF-A0A401PBP4-F1
#
_cell.length_a   1.000
_cell.length_b   1.000
_cell.length_c   1.000
_cell.angle_alpha   90.00
_cell.angle_beta   90.00
_cell.angle_gamma   90.00
#
_symmetry.space_group_name_H-M   'P 1'
#
loop_
_entity.id
_entity.type
_entity.pdbx_description
1 polymer ?
#
loop_
_entity_poly.entity_id
_entity_poly.type
_entity_poly.pdbx_seq_one_letter_code
_entity_poly.pdbx_strand_id
1 'polypeptide(L)'
;MLEKIERNMRTRTITENFKNGRSMAVKKHMFRSSEPETDRTLKYTSQLRVDGLVSRVETPTDLTERFKDRPDFLIYRQASFAKRMRKVKLPGAFQLNYRTIIKITERFARNRKKPAHQNVAEQVFLINQEHIHLTYHREDDKITALKREFILPPNLLQKDDQEVNMEQIVVTFEVDPLAKPCKNVVLYQTMMALMKTQAVLVQTVRDSEHEIREFLKDRAAERKANELVISVYDTERNEKAKEHRREQVRLEQEQRMRRAEEELDYLAPFLARLGQPRRITKKVALTLRNDCLTDMKQRLIDTANLIQSRFEKEAQELQSKQQWYQQNQISMTKEDEQAYLAYCSEVMFRIHILEMRLNKHKETAPIKYLALEEKIRKDPRLAKKLKNC
;
A
#
# COMPACT_ATOMS: atom_id res chain seq x y z
N MET A 1 7.75 17.01 0.95
CA MET A 1 6.59 17.93 1.09
C MET A 1 6.81 19.19 0.25
N LEU A 2 5.72 19.85 -0.17
CA LEU A 2 5.80 21.15 -0.85
C LEU A 2 6.28 22.24 0.14
N GLU A 3 7.21 23.08 -0.30
CA GLU A 3 7.83 24.11 0.54
C GLU A 3 7.45 25.52 0.09
N LYS A 4 7.52 25.79 -1.22
CA LYS A 4 7.25 27.11 -1.78
C LYS A 4 6.63 27.01 -3.16
N ILE A 5 5.65 27.87 -3.44
CA ILE A 5 5.11 28.08 -4.79
C ILE A 5 5.45 29.50 -5.23
N GLU A 6 6.08 29.63 -6.39
CA GLU A 6 6.35 30.91 -7.05
C GLU A 6 5.56 30.98 -8.35
N ARG A 7 4.90 32.11 -8.59
CA ARG A 7 4.11 32.35 -9.82
C ARG A 7 4.70 33.55 -10.55
N ASN A 8 5.21 33.31 -11.75
CA ASN A 8 5.68 34.39 -12.60
C ASN A 8 4.53 34.87 -13.49
N MET A 9 3.99 36.07 -13.20
CA MET A 9 2.82 36.61 -13.89
C MET A 9 3.07 36.96 -15.36
N ARG A 10 4.31 37.32 -15.73
CA ARG A 10 4.69 37.67 -17.11
C ARG A 10 4.76 36.43 -18.01
N THR A 11 5.33 35.34 -17.50
CA THR A 11 5.55 34.09 -18.26
C THR A 11 4.48 33.03 -18.00
N ARG A 12 3.52 33.30 -17.09
CA ARG A 12 2.52 32.35 -16.58
C ARG A 12 3.11 31.01 -16.12
N THR A 13 4.35 31.03 -15.65
CA THR A 13 5.05 29.82 -15.19
C THR A 13 4.89 29.68 -13.69
N ILE A 14 4.51 28.49 -13.24
CA ILE A 14 4.41 28.12 -11.83
C ILE A 14 5.62 27.27 -11.48
N THR A 15 6.27 27.60 -10.37
CA THR A 15 7.40 26.86 -9.82
C THR A 15 7.06 26.37 -8.43
N GLU A 16 7.05 25.05 -8.25
CA GLU A 16 6.90 24.37 -6.97
C GLU A 16 8.28 23.88 -6.51
N ASN A 17 8.70 24.27 -5.31
CA ASN A 17 9.89 23.76 -4.64
C ASN A 17 9.47 22.80 -3.53
N PHE A 18 10.18 21.67 -3.43
CA PHE A 18 9.89 20.61 -2.48
C PHE A 18 11.08 20.36 -1.56
N LYS A 19 10.77 20.01 -0.31
CA LYS A 19 11.76 19.55 0.67
C LYS A 19 12.37 18.21 0.25
N ASN A 20 13.61 17.99 0.67
CA ASN A 20 14.31 16.71 0.52
C ASN A 20 13.51 15.57 1.18
N GLY A 21 13.64 14.35 0.65
CA GLY A 21 12.94 13.16 1.15
C GLY A 21 11.50 12.99 0.66
N ARG A 22 11.03 13.83 -0.28
CA ARG A 22 9.76 13.58 -0.99
C ARG A 22 9.85 12.31 -1.84
N SER A 23 8.72 11.62 -2.01
CA SER A 23 8.54 10.58 -3.03
C SER A 23 9.08 11.03 -4.40
N MET A 24 9.72 10.09 -5.11
CA MET A 24 10.33 10.30 -6.43
C MET A 24 11.48 11.31 -6.47
N ALA A 25 11.96 11.79 -5.30
CA ALA A 25 13.10 12.70 -5.15
C ALA A 25 12.99 14.02 -5.95
N VAL A 26 11.78 14.45 -6.32
CA VAL A 26 11.55 15.71 -7.03
C VAL A 26 11.85 16.88 -6.09
N LYS A 27 12.80 17.73 -6.50
CA LYS A 27 13.20 18.95 -5.78
C LYS A 27 12.46 20.18 -6.29
N LYS A 28 12.24 20.27 -7.61
CA LYS A 28 11.63 21.43 -8.26
C LYS A 28 10.75 20.99 -9.41
N HIS A 29 9.55 21.55 -9.52
CA HIS A 29 8.63 21.36 -10.63
C HIS A 29 8.23 22.71 -11.22
N MET A 30 8.59 22.97 -12.48
CA MET A 30 8.26 24.19 -13.20
C MET A 30 7.31 23.83 -14.35
N PHE A 31 6.15 24.46 -14.45
CA PHE A 31 5.13 24.10 -15.44
C PHE A 31 4.21 25.28 -15.77
N ARG A 32 3.51 25.20 -16.91
CA ARG A 32 2.46 26.16 -17.31
C ARG A 32 1.05 25.56 -17.23
N SER A 33 0.93 24.25 -17.39
CA SER A 33 -0.33 23.50 -17.27
C SER A 33 -0.12 22.29 -16.35
N SER A 34 -1.15 21.95 -15.59
CA SER A 34 -1.17 20.72 -14.78
C SER A 34 -1.39 19.45 -15.61
N GLU A 35 -1.79 19.59 -16.87
CA GLU A 35 -1.97 18.45 -17.78
C GLU A 35 -0.64 17.87 -18.24
N PRO A 36 -0.52 16.53 -18.40
CA PRO A 36 0.69 15.90 -18.93
C PRO A 36 0.98 16.35 -20.36
N GLU A 37 2.19 16.06 -20.87
CA GLU A 37 2.56 16.34 -22.27
C GLU A 37 2.54 17.85 -22.62
N THR A 38 2.81 18.69 -21.61
CA THR A 38 2.90 20.14 -21.75
C THR A 38 4.24 20.64 -21.23
N ASP A 39 4.62 21.88 -21.59
CA ASP A 39 5.89 22.47 -21.18
C ASP A 39 6.08 22.42 -19.66
N ARG A 40 7.04 21.57 -19.25
CA ARG A 40 7.40 21.38 -17.86
C ARG A 40 8.86 20.98 -17.68
N THR A 41 9.35 21.21 -16.46
CA THR A 41 10.68 20.80 -16.04
C THR A 41 10.62 20.29 -14.62
N LEU A 42 11.07 19.06 -14.43
CA LEU A 42 11.31 18.43 -13.15
C LEU A 42 12.82 18.43 -12.89
N LYS A 43 13.23 18.91 -11.72
CA LYS A 43 14.60 18.75 -11.22
C LYS A 43 14.55 17.83 -10.01
N TYR A 44 15.48 16.89 -9.97
CA TYR A 44 15.57 15.86 -8.95
C TYR A 44 16.77 16.12 -8.03
N THR A 45 16.69 15.58 -6.83
CA THR A 45 17.85 15.49 -5.94
C THR A 45 18.66 14.27 -6.34
N SER A 46 19.71 14.46 -7.13
CA SER A 46 20.45 13.35 -7.76
C SER A 46 21.03 12.36 -6.75
N GLN A 47 21.38 12.81 -5.54
CA GLN A 47 21.91 11.96 -4.47
C GLN A 47 20.89 10.92 -3.95
N LEU A 48 19.59 11.19 -4.13
CA LEU A 48 18.52 10.30 -3.68
C LEU A 48 18.03 9.35 -4.78
N ARG A 49 18.58 9.47 -6.00
CA ARG A 49 18.19 8.67 -7.16
C ARG A 49 19.34 7.76 -7.58
N VAL A 50 19.11 6.45 -7.48
CA VAL A 50 20.10 5.41 -7.85
C VAL A 50 20.39 5.42 -9.36
N ASP A 51 19.43 5.86 -10.16
CA ASP A 51 19.57 5.93 -11.61
C ASP A 51 20.30 7.18 -12.12
N GLY A 52 20.80 8.06 -11.25
CA GLY A 52 21.58 9.25 -11.63
C GLY A 52 20.79 10.35 -12.34
N LEU A 53 19.45 10.28 -12.39
CA LEU A 53 18.62 11.29 -13.05
C LEU A 53 18.66 12.63 -12.31
N VAL A 54 19.01 13.70 -13.04
CA VAL A 54 19.14 15.07 -12.49
C VAL A 54 17.97 15.95 -12.88
N SER A 55 17.53 15.87 -14.13
CA SER A 55 16.42 16.69 -14.63
C SER A 55 15.70 16.02 -15.77
N ARG A 56 14.39 16.27 -15.84
CA ARG A 56 13.52 15.87 -16.94
C ARG A 56 12.78 17.10 -17.45
N VAL A 57 12.80 17.33 -18.76
CA VAL A 57 12.08 18.40 -19.45
C VAL A 57 11.11 17.73 -20.39
N GLU A 58 9.82 17.97 -20.20
CA GLU A 58 8.78 17.48 -21.11
C GLU A 58 8.16 18.67 -21.83
N THR A 59 7.98 18.51 -23.13
CA THR A 59 7.23 19.39 -24.01
C THR A 59 6.17 18.54 -24.73
N PRO A 60 5.27 19.15 -25.54
CA PRO A 60 4.32 18.37 -26.33
C PRO A 60 4.98 17.38 -27.29
N THR A 61 6.17 17.73 -27.80
CA THR A 61 6.88 16.97 -28.84
C THR A 61 8.10 16.22 -28.34
N ASP A 62 8.61 16.52 -27.14
CA ASP A 62 9.89 15.98 -26.68
C ASP A 62 9.87 15.65 -25.19
N LEU A 63 10.66 14.65 -24.82
CA LEU A 63 11.01 14.31 -23.45
C LEU A 63 12.53 14.23 -23.36
N THR A 64 13.13 15.13 -22.60
CA THR A 64 14.58 15.23 -22.41
C THR A 64 14.96 14.92 -20.98
N GLU A 65 15.95 14.05 -20.81
CA GLU A 65 16.48 13.59 -19.53
C GLU A 65 17.98 13.88 -19.46
N ARG A 66 18.44 14.34 -18.30
CA ARG A 66 19.87 14.55 -18.02
C ARG A 66 20.29 13.73 -16.82
N PHE A 67 21.44 13.09 -16.94
CA PHE A 67 21.99 12.17 -15.96
C PHE A 67 23.37 12.63 -15.50
N LYS A 68 23.77 12.19 -14.31
CA LYS A 68 25.09 12.44 -13.74
C LYS A 68 25.58 11.19 -13.00
N ASP A 69 26.90 10.99 -13.02
CA ASP A 69 27.60 9.96 -12.25
C ASP A 69 27.12 8.52 -12.53
N ARG A 70 26.67 8.27 -13.77
CA ARG A 70 26.23 6.95 -14.24
C ARG A 70 27.42 6.04 -14.57
N PRO A 71 27.37 4.74 -14.21
CA PRO A 71 28.44 3.78 -14.54
C PRO A 71 28.53 3.46 -16.03
N ASP A 72 27.43 3.60 -16.78
CA ASP A 72 27.36 3.41 -18.22
C ASP A 72 27.72 4.68 -19.01
N PHE A 73 28.17 5.74 -18.32
CA PHE A 73 28.53 7.05 -18.89
C PHE A 73 27.37 7.79 -19.59
N LEU A 74 26.11 7.36 -19.43
CA LEU A 74 24.97 8.07 -19.98
C LEU A 74 24.84 9.45 -19.31
N ILE A 75 24.76 10.51 -20.12
CA ILE A 75 24.60 11.89 -19.63
C ILE A 75 23.32 12.56 -20.12
N TYR A 76 22.76 12.08 -21.22
CA TYR A 76 21.64 12.71 -21.89
C TYR A 76 20.80 11.68 -22.63
N ARG A 77 19.48 11.80 -22.52
CA ARG A 77 18.52 11.11 -23.37
C ARG A 77 17.46 12.09 -23.84
N GLN A 78 17.05 11.97 -25.10
CA GLN A 78 15.92 12.71 -25.64
C GLN A 78 15.05 11.78 -26.48
N ALA A 79 13.76 11.71 -26.16
CA ALA A 79 12.76 11.11 -27.03
C ALA A 79 11.96 12.22 -27.71
N SER A 80 11.82 12.14 -29.03
CA SER A 80 10.94 13.01 -29.82
C SER A 80 9.72 12.22 -30.27
N PHE A 81 8.56 12.87 -30.21
CA PHE A 81 7.25 12.29 -30.45
C PHE A 81 6.58 12.92 -31.68
N ALA A 82 5.70 12.14 -32.31
CA ALA A 82 4.85 12.64 -33.38
C ALA A 82 3.85 13.66 -32.85
N LYS A 83 3.61 14.70 -33.65
CA LYS A 83 2.53 15.65 -33.39
C LYS A 83 1.21 14.89 -33.42
N ARG A 84 0.46 14.92 -32.31
CA ARG A 84 -0.88 14.31 -32.28
C ARG A 84 -1.81 15.05 -33.24
N MET A 85 -2.30 14.34 -34.25
CA MET A 85 -3.51 14.74 -34.97
C MET A 85 -4.69 14.64 -34.00
N ARG A 86 -5.58 15.64 -33.96
CA ARG A 86 -6.83 15.55 -33.19
C ARG A 86 -7.67 14.41 -33.77
N LYS A 87 -7.53 13.19 -33.25
CA LYS A 87 -8.46 12.10 -33.56
C LYS A 87 -9.75 12.34 -32.79
N VAL A 88 -10.87 12.29 -33.52
CA VAL A 88 -12.22 12.26 -32.93
C VAL A 88 -12.29 11.06 -32.00
N LYS A 89 -12.66 11.28 -30.73
CA LYS A 89 -12.85 10.18 -29.77
C LYS A 89 -14.08 9.38 -30.23
N LEU A 90 -13.86 8.21 -30.82
CA LEU A 90 -14.91 7.23 -31.04
C LEU A 90 -15.30 6.61 -29.68
N PRO A 91 -16.59 6.61 -29.29
CA PRO A 91 -17.03 5.98 -28.06
C PRO A 91 -16.76 4.46 -28.13
N GLY A 92 -16.07 3.91 -27.12
CA GLY A 92 -15.81 2.47 -26.97
C GLY A 92 -14.36 2.00 -27.18
N ALA A 93 -13.45 2.85 -27.69
CA ALA A 93 -12.04 2.48 -27.86
C ALA A 93 -11.19 2.90 -26.64
N PHE A 94 -10.87 1.95 -25.76
CA PHE A 94 -9.79 2.09 -24.76
C PHE A 94 -8.42 1.94 -25.45
N GLN A 95 -8.05 2.90 -26.31
CA GLN A 95 -6.66 3.01 -26.72
C GLN A 95 -5.91 3.79 -25.64
N LEU A 96 -4.97 3.11 -24.96
CA LEU A 96 -3.92 3.79 -24.20
C LEU A 96 -3.26 4.81 -25.13
N ASN A 97 -3.58 6.09 -24.93
CA ASN A 97 -3.23 7.16 -25.84
C ASN A 97 -1.75 7.52 -25.68
N TYR A 98 -0.84 6.61 -25.98
CA TYR A 98 0.60 6.87 -25.94
C TYR A 98 1.02 7.69 -27.16
N ARG A 99 1.92 8.67 -26.96
CA ARG A 99 2.49 9.45 -28.07
C ARG A 99 3.36 8.54 -28.93
N THR A 100 3.23 8.57 -30.26
CA THR A 100 4.11 7.80 -31.14
C THR A 100 5.54 8.32 -31.02
N ILE A 101 6.50 7.47 -30.65
CA ILE A 101 7.92 7.83 -30.58
C ILE A 101 8.48 7.82 -32.00
N ILE A 102 9.09 8.94 -32.42
CA ILE A 102 9.73 9.07 -33.74
C ILE A 102 11.23 8.82 -33.62
N LYS A 103 11.85 9.39 -32.59
CA LYS A 103 13.31 9.39 -32.43
C LYS A 103 13.70 9.26 -30.97
N ILE A 104 14.74 8.49 -30.69
CA ILE A 104 15.41 8.47 -29.39
C ILE A 104 16.89 8.77 -29.61
N THR A 105 17.42 9.75 -28.90
CA THR A 105 18.84 10.15 -28.92
C THR A 105 19.43 9.97 -27.53
N GLU A 106 20.53 9.24 -27.41
CA GLU A 106 21.32 9.14 -26.18
C GLU A 106 22.74 9.65 -26.42
N ARG A 107 23.30 10.34 -25.42
CA ARG A 107 24.70 10.79 -25.44
C ARG A 107 25.44 10.30 -24.20
N PHE A 108 26.70 9.97 -24.41
CA PHE A 108 27.59 9.38 -23.41
C PHE A 108 28.81 10.26 -23.18
N ALA A 109 29.33 10.23 -21.97
CA ALA A 109 30.61 10.82 -21.62
C ALA A 109 31.78 9.92 -22.10
N ARG A 110 32.93 10.54 -22.36
CA ARG A 110 34.14 9.84 -22.83
C ARG A 110 34.66 8.88 -21.77
N ASN A 111 34.70 7.59 -22.10
CA ASN A 111 35.38 6.57 -21.33
C ASN A 111 36.82 6.38 -21.82
N ARG A 112 37.79 7.00 -21.13
CA ARG A 112 39.22 6.93 -21.47
C ARG A 112 39.83 5.52 -21.40
N LYS A 113 39.13 4.52 -20.84
CA LYS A 113 39.59 3.12 -20.84
C LYS A 113 39.43 2.44 -22.20
N LYS A 114 38.64 3.01 -23.12
CA LYS A 114 38.44 2.51 -24.49
C LYS A 114 39.03 3.49 -25.50
N PRO A 115 39.53 3.04 -26.66
CA PRO A 115 39.90 3.96 -27.74
C PRO A 115 38.67 4.73 -28.25
N ALA A 116 38.86 5.92 -28.81
CA ALA A 116 37.74 6.82 -29.11
C ALA A 116 36.85 6.25 -30.23
N HIS A 117 37.45 5.66 -31.26
CA HIS A 117 36.76 4.96 -32.35
C HIS A 117 35.96 3.71 -31.92
N GLN A 118 36.10 3.23 -30.68
CA GLN A 118 35.28 2.13 -30.12
C GLN A 118 34.36 2.58 -28.97
N ASN A 119 34.39 3.86 -28.62
CA ASN A 119 33.55 4.43 -27.59
C ASN A 119 32.46 5.26 -28.26
N VAL A 120 31.23 4.77 -28.23
CA VAL A 120 30.05 5.51 -28.73
C VAL A 120 29.86 6.77 -27.88
N ALA A 121 29.75 7.92 -28.55
CA ALA A 121 29.47 9.22 -27.95
C ALA A 121 27.99 9.60 -28.06
N GLU A 122 27.36 9.26 -29.19
CA GLU A 122 25.94 9.48 -29.44
C GLU A 122 25.35 8.31 -30.21
N GLN A 123 24.15 7.89 -29.82
CA GLN A 123 23.33 6.96 -30.59
C GLN A 123 21.95 7.56 -30.84
N VAL A 124 21.49 7.50 -32.08
CA VAL A 124 20.22 8.05 -32.54
C VAL A 124 19.41 6.96 -33.22
N PHE A 125 18.32 6.55 -32.60
CA PHE A 125 17.37 5.59 -33.12
C PHE A 125 16.21 6.36 -33.78
N LEU A 126 16.11 6.30 -35.10
CA LEU A 126 14.98 6.83 -35.87
C LEU A 126 13.94 5.73 -36.04
N ILE A 127 13.05 5.62 -35.07
CA ILE A 127 12.12 4.50 -34.91
C ILE A 127 11.17 4.37 -36.11
N ASN A 128 10.72 5.49 -36.68
CA ASN A 128 9.80 5.51 -37.82
C ASN A 128 10.47 5.21 -39.17
N GLN A 129 11.79 5.36 -39.25
CA GLN A 129 12.58 5.14 -40.46
C GLN A 129 13.37 3.82 -40.39
N GLU A 130 13.36 3.12 -39.26
CA GLU A 130 14.18 1.94 -39.00
C GLU A 130 15.69 2.18 -39.22
N HIS A 131 16.16 3.41 -38.93
CA HIS A 131 17.58 3.78 -39.02
C HIS A 131 18.20 3.96 -37.64
N ILE A 132 19.46 3.56 -37.50
CA ILE A 132 20.26 3.77 -36.29
C ILE A 132 21.57 4.47 -36.66
N HIS A 133 21.79 5.65 -36.09
CA HIS A 133 23.03 6.42 -36.30
C HIS A 133 23.88 6.35 -35.03
N LEU A 134 25.15 6.00 -35.19
CA LEU A 134 26.16 6.02 -34.16
C LEU A 134 27.20 7.08 -34.50
N THR A 135 27.51 7.92 -33.53
CA THR A 135 28.68 8.80 -33.56
C THR A 135 29.61 8.37 -32.44
N TYR A 136 30.85 8.05 -32.77
CA TYR A 136 31.87 7.68 -31.78
C TYR A 136 32.55 8.92 -31.20
N HIS A 137 33.30 8.75 -30.12
CA HIS A 137 34.12 9.84 -29.61
C HIS A 137 35.23 10.16 -30.62
N ARG A 138 35.46 11.45 -30.84
CA ARG A 138 36.56 11.93 -31.68
C ARG A 138 37.90 11.59 -31.01
N GLU A 139 38.86 11.14 -31.81
CA GLU A 139 40.26 11.00 -31.38
C GLU A 139 40.93 12.38 -31.29
N ASP A 140 41.98 12.49 -30.49
CA ASP A 140 42.62 13.78 -30.21
C ASP A 140 43.39 14.31 -31.44
N ASP A 141 43.86 13.42 -32.30
CA ASP A 141 44.61 13.67 -33.53
C ASP A 141 43.72 13.81 -34.79
N LYS A 142 42.40 13.61 -34.66
CA LYS A 142 41.45 13.65 -35.80
C LYS A 142 40.52 14.87 -35.72
N ILE A 143 40.20 15.44 -36.89
CA ILE A 143 39.29 16.59 -36.99
C ILE A 143 37.83 16.18 -36.74
N THR A 144 37.44 15.00 -37.25
CA THR A 144 36.06 14.49 -37.21
C THR A 144 36.01 13.11 -36.55
N ALA A 145 34.87 12.74 -35.97
CA ALA A 145 34.67 11.43 -35.37
C ALA A 145 34.18 10.39 -36.40
N LEU A 146 34.49 9.12 -36.13
CA LEU A 146 33.89 7.98 -36.81
C LEU A 146 32.37 8.01 -36.66
N LYS A 147 31.64 7.77 -37.76
CA LYS A 147 30.19 7.62 -37.76
C LYS A 147 29.79 6.32 -38.42
N ARG A 148 28.72 5.71 -37.94
CA ARG A 148 28.15 4.50 -38.53
C ARG A 148 26.64 4.56 -38.55
N GLU A 149 26.06 4.23 -39.68
CA GLU A 149 24.62 4.19 -39.89
C GLU A 149 24.21 2.78 -40.23
N PHE A 150 23.14 2.31 -39.58
CA PHE A 150 22.49 1.04 -39.87
C PHE A 150 21.11 1.34 -40.43
N ILE A 151 20.85 0.88 -41.65
CA ILE A 151 19.56 0.93 -42.32
C ILE A 151 18.94 -0.45 -42.14
N LEU A 152 17.99 -0.61 -41.23
CA LEU A 152 17.43 -1.93 -40.94
C LEU A 152 16.42 -2.32 -42.03
N PRO A 153 16.57 -3.48 -42.69
CA PRO A 153 15.54 -4.02 -43.56
C PRO A 153 14.22 -4.27 -42.83
N PRO A 154 13.07 -4.02 -43.49
CA PRO A 154 11.77 -4.38 -42.96
C PRO A 154 11.68 -5.91 -42.79
N ASN A 155 11.18 -6.37 -41.64
CA ASN A 155 10.97 -7.78 -41.28
C ASN A 155 12.23 -8.63 -40.99
N LEU A 156 13.37 -8.01 -40.66
CA LEU A 156 14.63 -8.73 -40.36
C LEU A 156 14.52 -9.83 -39.28
N LEU A 157 13.53 -9.75 -38.39
CA LEU A 157 13.29 -10.72 -37.30
C LEU A 157 12.24 -11.79 -37.61
N GLN A 158 11.55 -11.72 -38.76
CA GLN A 158 10.43 -12.63 -39.09
C GLN A 158 10.83 -13.82 -39.97
N LYS A 159 12.02 -13.81 -40.55
CA LYS A 159 12.50 -14.89 -41.43
C LYS A 159 13.88 -15.33 -40.97
N ASP A 160 13.98 -16.57 -40.49
CA ASP A 160 15.20 -17.16 -39.96
C ASP A 160 16.31 -17.37 -41.02
N ASP A 161 16.00 -17.21 -42.31
CA ASP A 161 16.87 -17.58 -43.45
C ASP A 161 17.22 -16.41 -44.42
N GLN A 162 17.11 -15.15 -44.00
CA GLN A 162 17.58 -14.04 -44.85
C GLN A 162 19.09 -13.82 -44.70
N GLU A 163 19.85 -14.09 -45.77
CA GLU A 163 21.23 -13.63 -45.89
C GLU A 163 21.27 -12.09 -45.89
N VAL A 164 21.70 -11.51 -44.77
CA VAL A 164 21.82 -10.06 -44.61
C VAL A 164 23.16 -9.59 -45.17
N ASN A 165 23.13 -8.90 -46.31
CA ASN A 165 24.33 -8.26 -46.86
C ASN A 165 24.66 -6.98 -46.08
N MET A 166 25.66 -7.07 -45.19
CA MET A 166 26.10 -5.97 -44.34
C MET A 166 26.58 -4.73 -45.10
N GLU A 167 27.11 -4.87 -46.31
CA GLU A 167 27.64 -3.74 -47.10
C GLU A 167 26.54 -2.83 -47.65
N GLN A 168 25.32 -3.36 -47.80
CA GLN A 168 24.17 -2.59 -48.29
C GLN A 168 23.44 -1.85 -47.17
N ILE A 169 23.53 -2.37 -45.94
CA ILE A 169 22.75 -1.88 -44.79
C ILE A 169 23.59 -1.08 -43.79
N VAL A 170 24.92 -1.11 -43.91
CA VAL A 170 25.83 -0.34 -43.04
C VAL A 170 26.60 0.68 -43.86
N VAL A 171 26.44 1.94 -43.49
CA VAL A 171 27.27 3.03 -44.00
C VAL A 171 28.24 3.45 -42.90
N THR A 172 29.54 3.32 -43.13
CA THR A 172 30.57 3.76 -42.17
C THR A 172 31.34 4.94 -42.77
N PHE A 173 31.38 6.05 -42.04
CA PHE A 173 32.25 7.18 -42.33
C PHE A 173 33.48 7.11 -41.43
N GLU A 174 34.62 6.76 -42.04
CA GLU A 174 35.93 6.71 -41.39
C GLU A 174 36.84 7.78 -41.98
N VAL A 175 37.53 8.52 -41.12
CA VAL A 175 38.39 9.65 -41.51
C VAL A 175 39.72 9.14 -42.03
N ASP A 176 40.22 8.04 -41.47
CA ASP A 176 41.48 7.44 -41.88
C ASP A 176 41.30 6.53 -43.11
N PRO A 177 41.82 6.90 -44.29
CA PRO A 177 41.65 6.09 -45.49
C PRO A 177 42.36 4.73 -45.42
N LEU A 178 43.33 4.58 -44.51
CA LEU A 178 44.10 3.35 -44.30
C LEU A 178 43.51 2.46 -43.20
N ALA A 179 42.48 2.93 -42.48
CA ALA A 179 41.84 2.14 -41.45
C ALA A 179 41.18 0.90 -42.04
N LYS A 180 41.41 -0.24 -41.40
CA LYS A 180 40.82 -1.51 -41.82
C LYS A 180 39.31 -1.48 -41.58
N PRO A 181 38.48 -1.88 -42.56
CA PRO A 181 37.04 -1.98 -42.36
C PRO A 181 36.72 -2.98 -41.26
N CYS A 182 35.66 -2.70 -40.52
CA CYS A 182 35.18 -3.60 -39.47
C CYS A 182 34.66 -4.90 -40.11
N LYS A 183 34.92 -6.05 -39.48
CA LYS A 183 34.44 -7.35 -39.96
C LYS A 183 32.91 -7.41 -39.95
N ASN A 184 32.30 -7.97 -40.99
CA ASN A 184 30.84 -8.11 -41.11
C ASN A 184 30.19 -8.81 -39.91
N VAL A 185 30.85 -9.84 -39.34
CA VAL A 185 30.37 -10.52 -38.13
C VAL A 185 30.21 -9.55 -36.94
N VAL A 186 31.17 -8.64 -36.76
CA VAL A 186 31.15 -7.65 -35.66
C VAL A 186 30.06 -6.60 -35.93
N LEU A 187 29.90 -6.17 -37.19
CA LEU A 187 28.83 -5.25 -37.58
C LEU A 187 27.45 -5.85 -37.31
N TYR A 188 27.25 -7.13 -37.68
CA TYR A 188 25.98 -7.84 -37.47
C TYR A 188 25.66 -7.98 -35.97
N GLN A 189 26.65 -8.41 -35.17
CA GLN A 189 26.50 -8.48 -33.71
C GLN A 189 26.17 -7.13 -33.09
N THR A 190 26.81 -6.05 -33.57
CA THR A 190 26.53 -4.68 -33.11
C THR A 190 25.10 -4.28 -33.45
N MET A 191 24.64 -4.55 -34.67
CA MET A 191 23.27 -4.27 -35.11
C MET A 191 22.23 -4.99 -34.25
N MET A 192 22.43 -6.29 -33.99
CA MET A 192 21.56 -7.10 -33.12
C MET A 192 21.49 -6.53 -31.70
N ALA A 193 22.64 -6.14 -31.14
CA ALA A 193 22.69 -5.50 -29.83
C ALA A 193 21.97 -4.14 -29.80
N LEU A 194 22.09 -3.35 -30.87
CA LEU A 194 21.40 -2.07 -31.03
C LEU A 194 19.88 -2.25 -31.14
N MET A 195 19.40 -3.25 -31.87
CA MET A 195 17.95 -3.54 -31.97
C MET A 195 17.37 -3.93 -30.61
N LYS A 196 18.07 -4.77 -29.85
CA LYS A 196 17.68 -5.10 -28.46
C LYS A 196 17.68 -3.86 -27.57
N THR A 197 18.71 -3.01 -27.72
CA THR A 197 18.81 -1.75 -26.98
C THR A 197 17.66 -0.81 -27.33
N GLN A 198 17.31 -0.67 -28.61
CA GLN A 198 16.18 0.13 -29.08
C GLN A 198 14.86 -0.30 -28.41
N ALA A 199 14.57 -1.60 -28.35
CA ALA A 199 13.36 -2.12 -27.69
C ALA A 199 13.31 -1.75 -26.20
N VAL A 200 14.43 -1.91 -25.48
CA VAL A 200 14.55 -1.51 -24.07
C VAL A 200 14.39 0.00 -23.88
N LEU A 201 14.97 0.81 -24.77
CA LEU A 201 14.88 2.26 -24.72
C LEU A 201 13.46 2.76 -24.97
N VAL A 202 12.74 2.16 -25.92
CA VAL A 202 11.32 2.46 -26.14
C VAL A 202 10.54 2.23 -24.85
N GLN A 203 10.72 1.09 -24.19
CA GLN A 203 10.06 0.81 -22.92
C GLN A 203 10.48 1.80 -21.82
N THR A 204 11.76 2.12 -21.71
CA THR A 204 12.29 3.06 -20.72
C THR A 204 11.68 4.47 -20.89
N VAL A 205 11.48 4.92 -22.13
CA VAL A 205 10.78 6.18 -22.43
C VAL A 205 9.32 6.10 -21.99
N ARG A 206 8.64 4.97 -22.18
CA ARG A 206 7.25 4.78 -21.70
C ARG A 206 7.16 4.81 -20.19
N ASP A 207 8.08 4.15 -19.50
CA ASP A 207 8.16 4.16 -18.05
C ASP A 207 8.39 5.59 -17.53
N SER A 208 9.23 6.36 -18.24
CA SER A 208 9.49 7.77 -17.92
C SER A 208 8.27 8.67 -18.11
N GLU A 209 7.47 8.46 -19.17
CA GLU A 209 6.17 9.14 -19.35
C GLU A 209 5.17 8.74 -18.25
N HIS A 210 5.13 7.46 -17.88
CA HIS A 210 4.25 6.96 -16.82
C HIS A 210 4.61 7.55 -15.46
N GLU A 211 5.90 7.59 -15.14
CA GLU A 211 6.43 8.24 -13.93
C GLU A 211 5.98 9.71 -13.83
N ILE A 212 6.00 10.47 -14.94
CA ILE A 212 5.49 11.85 -14.94
C ILE A 212 3.98 11.88 -14.64
N ARG A 213 3.19 10.97 -15.22
CA ARG A 213 1.74 10.92 -15.00
C ARG A 213 1.40 10.58 -13.55
N GLU A 214 2.09 9.61 -12.95
CA GLU A 214 1.89 9.27 -11.54
C GLU A 214 2.27 10.45 -10.63
N PHE A 215 3.41 11.11 -10.90
CA PHE A 215 3.78 12.33 -10.16
C PHE A 215 2.69 13.41 -10.22
N LEU A 216 2.10 13.65 -11.39
CA LEU A 216 1.01 14.62 -11.55
C LEU A 216 -0.25 14.22 -10.81
N LYS A 217 -0.60 12.93 -10.86
CA LYS A 217 -1.76 12.38 -10.17
C LYS A 217 -1.61 12.55 -8.66
N ASP A 218 -0.44 12.24 -8.10
CA ASP A 218 -0.11 12.48 -6.70
C ASP A 218 -0.21 13.97 -6.36
N ARG A 219 0.34 14.85 -7.21
CA ARG A 219 0.23 16.31 -7.01
C ARG A 219 -1.21 16.82 -7.07
N ALA A 220 -2.05 16.26 -7.93
CA ALA A 220 -3.46 16.60 -8.01
C ALA A 220 -4.22 16.14 -6.75
N ALA A 221 -3.94 14.93 -6.26
CA ALA A 221 -4.48 14.42 -5.01
C ALA A 221 -4.05 15.27 -3.82
N GLU A 222 -2.77 15.63 -3.70
CA GLU A 222 -2.25 16.51 -2.64
C GLU A 222 -2.90 17.90 -2.67
N ARG A 223 -3.13 18.47 -3.86
CA ARG A 223 -3.84 19.75 -3.99
C ARG A 223 -5.30 19.66 -3.59
N LYS A 224 -5.96 18.53 -3.86
CA LYS A 224 -7.36 18.28 -3.51
C LYS A 224 -7.55 18.03 -2.02
N ALA A 225 -6.63 17.27 -1.42
CA ALA A 225 -6.67 16.92 -0.01
C ALA A 225 -6.63 18.17 0.89
N ASN A 226 -5.89 19.21 0.49
CA ASN A 226 -5.68 20.45 1.26
C ASN A 226 -5.39 20.17 2.76
N GLU A 227 -4.68 19.06 3.01
CA GLU A 227 -4.41 18.58 4.35
C GLU A 227 -3.23 19.38 4.93
N LEU A 228 -3.45 19.98 6.10
CA LEU A 228 -2.38 20.56 6.88
C LEU A 228 -1.50 19.43 7.39
N VAL A 229 -0.20 19.52 7.15
CA VAL A 229 0.73 18.56 7.72
C VAL A 229 0.89 18.89 9.20
N ILE A 230 0.21 18.09 10.01
CA ILE A 230 0.25 18.19 11.47
C ILE A 230 1.55 17.55 11.95
N SER A 231 2.25 18.25 12.84
CA SER A 231 3.48 17.75 13.44
C SER A 231 3.20 16.46 14.21
N VAL A 232 4.15 15.52 14.17
CA VAL A 232 4.08 14.30 15.01
C VAL A 232 4.03 14.65 16.50
N TYR A 233 4.62 15.79 16.88
CA TYR A 233 4.65 16.31 18.24
C TYR A 233 3.40 17.12 18.63
N ASP A 234 2.51 17.41 17.68
CA ASP A 234 1.26 18.11 17.96
C ASP A 234 0.20 17.10 18.44
N THR A 235 0.18 16.85 19.74
CA THR A 235 -0.71 15.87 20.37
C THR A 235 -2.18 16.25 20.30
N GLU A 236 -2.52 17.50 19.98
CA GLU A 236 -3.90 17.96 19.89
C GLU A 236 -4.50 17.75 18.50
N ARG A 237 -3.70 17.81 17.44
CA ARG A 237 -4.18 17.64 16.06
C ARG A 237 -3.86 16.27 15.48
N ASN A 238 -2.88 15.56 16.04
CA ASN A 238 -2.48 14.24 15.55
C ASN A 238 -3.43 13.14 16.06
N GLU A 239 -4.49 12.85 15.29
CA GLU A 239 -5.48 11.81 15.63
C GLU A 239 -4.86 10.42 15.82
N LYS A 240 -3.82 10.05 15.06
CA LYS A 240 -3.13 8.76 15.26
C LYS A 240 -2.46 8.67 16.63
N ALA A 241 -1.88 9.77 17.12
CA ALA A 241 -1.30 9.82 18.46
C ALA A 241 -2.38 9.76 19.55
N LYS A 242 -3.57 10.34 19.31
CA LYS A 242 -4.71 10.22 20.22
C LYS A 242 -5.28 8.80 20.25
N GLU A 243 -5.43 8.15 19.11
CA GLU A 243 -5.90 6.77 18.99
C GLU A 243 -4.97 5.82 19.74
N HIS A 244 -3.66 5.91 19.51
CA HIS A 244 -2.67 5.11 20.22
C HIS A 244 -2.72 5.33 21.74
N ARG A 245 -2.87 6.59 22.19
CA ARG A 245 -3.03 6.90 23.63
C ARG A 245 -4.31 6.31 24.21
N ARG A 246 -5.44 6.39 23.49
CA ARG A 246 -6.72 5.81 23.91
C ARG A 246 -6.63 4.29 24.02
N GLU A 247 -5.94 3.64 23.09
CA GLU A 247 -5.74 2.20 23.09
C GLU A 247 -4.86 1.76 24.28
N GLN A 248 -3.78 2.47 24.56
CA GLN A 248 -2.94 2.23 25.73
C GLN A 248 -3.72 2.35 27.05
N VAL A 249 -4.50 3.44 27.21
CA VAL A 249 -5.34 3.64 28.40
C VAL A 249 -6.36 2.52 28.56
N ARG A 250 -6.97 2.05 27.47
CA ARG A 250 -7.92 0.93 27.49
C ARG A 250 -7.26 -0.37 27.93
N LEU A 251 -6.08 -0.68 27.40
CA LEU A 251 -5.29 -1.86 27.78
C LEU A 251 -4.90 -1.81 29.27
N GLU A 252 -4.46 -0.66 29.77
CA GLU A 252 -4.13 -0.47 31.18
C GLU A 252 -5.34 -0.65 32.08
N GLN A 253 -6.50 -0.11 31.70
CA GLN A 253 -7.75 -0.29 32.44
C GLN A 253 -8.18 -1.76 32.46
N GLU A 254 -8.09 -2.47 31.33
CA GLU A 254 -8.43 -3.89 31.26
C GLU A 254 -7.50 -4.74 32.13
N GLN A 255 -6.19 -4.45 32.10
CA GLN A 255 -5.23 -5.12 32.98
C GLN A 255 -5.48 -4.81 34.46
N ARG A 256 -5.83 -3.56 34.80
CA ARG A 256 -6.18 -3.17 36.16
C ARG A 256 -7.42 -3.91 36.66
N MET A 257 -8.44 -4.04 35.82
CA MET A 257 -9.65 -4.82 36.14
C MET A 257 -9.33 -6.30 36.36
N ARG A 258 -8.49 -6.91 35.49
CA ARG A 258 -8.05 -8.30 35.68
C ARG A 258 -7.29 -8.52 36.99
N ARG A 259 -6.37 -7.61 37.35
CA ARG A 259 -5.65 -7.68 38.63
C ARG A 259 -6.59 -7.53 39.83
N ALA A 260 -7.54 -6.60 39.77
CA ALA A 260 -8.53 -6.44 40.83
C ALA A 260 -9.43 -7.67 41.00
N GLU A 261 -9.78 -8.36 39.90
CA GLU A 261 -10.50 -9.64 39.93
C GLU A 261 -9.65 -10.78 40.52
N GLU A 262 -8.34 -10.78 40.27
CA GLU A 262 -7.39 -11.76 40.84
C GLU A 262 -7.15 -11.56 42.35
N GLU A 263 -7.26 -10.33 42.85
CA GLU A 263 -7.07 -9.98 44.27
C GLU A 263 -8.27 -10.34 45.18
N LEU A 264 -9.43 -10.70 44.62
CA LEU A 264 -10.59 -11.14 45.40
C LEU A 264 -10.36 -12.56 45.96
N ASP A 265 -10.10 -12.65 47.27
CA ASP A 265 -9.89 -13.91 47.98
C ASP A 265 -11.18 -14.75 48.02
N TYR A 266 -11.26 -15.70 47.09
CA TYR A 266 -12.39 -16.61 46.92
C TYR A 266 -12.61 -17.58 48.10
N LEU A 267 -11.62 -17.76 48.99
CA LEU A 267 -11.73 -18.61 50.19
C LEU A 267 -12.12 -17.83 51.45
N ALA A 268 -11.99 -16.50 51.45
CA ALA A 268 -12.23 -15.67 52.63
C ALA A 268 -13.62 -15.86 53.28
N PRO A 269 -14.75 -15.94 52.53
CA PRO A 269 -16.07 -16.16 53.12
C PRO A 269 -16.25 -17.54 53.78
N PHE A 270 -15.50 -18.55 53.33
CA PHE A 270 -15.55 -19.90 53.88
C PHE A 270 -14.63 -20.03 55.10
N LEU A 271 -13.47 -19.37 55.06
CA LEU A 271 -12.54 -19.29 56.20
C LEU A 271 -13.12 -18.49 57.37
N ALA A 272 -13.89 -17.42 57.08
CA ALA A 272 -14.59 -16.64 58.10
C ALA A 272 -15.66 -17.47 58.84
N ARG A 273 -16.42 -18.30 58.12
CA ARG A 273 -17.42 -19.23 58.71
C ARG A 273 -16.81 -20.28 59.63
N LEU A 274 -15.56 -20.67 59.39
CA LEU A 274 -14.83 -21.65 60.20
C LEU A 274 -14.05 -21.03 61.37
N GLY A 275 -14.21 -19.72 61.63
CA GLY A 275 -13.55 -19.03 62.74
C GLY A 275 -12.03 -18.86 62.55
N GLN A 276 -11.54 -18.80 61.30
CA GLN A 276 -10.12 -18.58 60.95
C GLN A 276 -9.14 -19.53 61.69
N PRO A 277 -9.21 -20.85 61.43
CA PRO A 277 -8.35 -21.81 62.11
C PRO A 277 -6.86 -21.55 61.82
N ARG A 278 -6.04 -21.41 62.89
CA ARG A 278 -4.58 -21.18 62.80
C ARG A 278 -3.82 -22.28 62.05
N ARG A 279 -4.39 -23.48 61.91
CA ARG A 279 -3.84 -24.61 61.14
C ARG A 279 -4.96 -25.32 60.38
N ILE A 280 -4.82 -25.41 59.05
CA ILE A 280 -5.74 -26.16 58.20
C ILE A 280 -5.36 -27.65 58.23
N THR A 281 -6.16 -28.46 58.93
CA THR A 281 -6.05 -29.93 58.95
C THR A 281 -6.60 -30.52 57.65
N LYS A 282 -6.17 -31.73 57.24
CA LYS A 282 -6.64 -32.42 56.01
C LYS A 282 -8.17 -32.48 55.92
N LYS A 283 -8.85 -32.79 57.02
CA LYS A 283 -10.32 -32.82 57.10
C LYS A 283 -10.93 -31.44 56.79
N VAL A 284 -10.40 -30.39 57.41
CA VAL A 284 -10.85 -28.99 57.20
C VAL A 284 -10.60 -28.54 55.77
N ALA A 285 -9.47 -28.91 55.16
CA ALA A 285 -9.18 -28.60 53.76
C ALA A 285 -10.16 -29.28 52.78
N LEU A 286 -10.54 -30.52 53.06
CA LEU A 286 -11.52 -31.27 52.26
C LEU A 286 -12.93 -30.65 52.38
N THR A 287 -13.35 -30.32 53.60
CA THR A 287 -14.62 -29.62 53.86
C THR A 287 -14.64 -28.27 53.14
N LEU A 288 -13.57 -27.47 53.26
CA LEU A 288 -13.48 -26.15 52.60
C LEU A 288 -13.57 -26.26 51.08
N ARG A 289 -12.91 -27.25 50.47
CA ARG A 289 -13.02 -27.54 49.03
C ARG A 289 -14.46 -27.87 48.67
N ASN A 290 -15.07 -28.81 49.39
CA ASN A 290 -16.41 -29.29 49.08
C ASN A 290 -17.44 -28.17 49.23
N ASP A 291 -17.36 -27.38 50.30
CA ASP A 291 -18.27 -26.25 50.55
C ASP A 291 -18.11 -25.17 49.46
N CYS A 292 -16.87 -24.85 49.06
CA CYS A 292 -16.61 -23.87 48.02
C CYS A 292 -17.13 -24.32 46.65
N LEU A 293 -16.91 -25.58 46.28
CA LEU A 293 -17.42 -26.14 45.03
C LEU A 293 -18.95 -26.30 45.03
N THR A 294 -19.53 -26.64 46.17
CA THR A 294 -21.00 -26.78 46.31
C THR A 294 -21.68 -25.43 46.22
N ASP A 295 -21.15 -24.41 46.89
CA ASP A 295 -21.63 -23.02 46.79
C ASP A 295 -21.53 -22.49 45.35
N MET A 296 -20.42 -22.73 44.67
CA MET A 296 -20.27 -22.35 43.25
C MET A 296 -21.30 -23.06 42.36
N LYS A 297 -21.51 -24.37 42.57
CA LYS A 297 -22.51 -25.14 41.84
C LYS A 297 -23.91 -24.58 42.08
N GLN A 298 -24.26 -24.28 43.34
CA GLN A 298 -25.56 -23.73 43.69
C GLN A 298 -25.77 -22.37 43.03
N ARG A 299 -24.78 -21.46 43.08
CA ARG A 299 -24.87 -20.15 42.41
C ARG A 299 -25.06 -20.26 40.89
N LEU A 300 -24.39 -21.21 40.25
CA LEU A 300 -24.57 -21.46 38.81
C LEU A 300 -26.00 -21.95 38.52
N ILE A 301 -26.54 -22.85 39.36
CA ILE A 301 -27.93 -23.32 39.24
C ILE A 301 -28.92 -22.17 39.48
N ASP A 302 -28.74 -21.39 40.54
CA ASP A 302 -29.61 -20.25 40.87
C ASP A 302 -29.61 -19.20 39.77
N THR A 303 -28.44 -18.94 39.16
CA THR A 303 -28.31 -18.02 38.03
C THR A 303 -29.06 -18.54 36.80
N ALA A 304 -28.92 -19.83 36.48
CA ALA A 304 -29.66 -20.44 35.38
C ALA A 304 -31.18 -20.38 35.63
N ASN A 305 -31.63 -20.70 36.84
CA ASN A 305 -33.04 -20.64 37.25
C ASN A 305 -33.58 -19.21 37.19
N LEU A 306 -32.79 -18.21 37.57
CA LEU A 306 -33.19 -16.80 37.48
C LEU A 306 -33.36 -16.35 36.02
N ILE A 307 -32.45 -16.74 35.13
CA ILE A 307 -32.56 -16.43 33.69
C ILE A 307 -33.79 -17.14 33.10
N GLN A 308 -33.98 -18.41 33.43
CA GLN A 308 -35.11 -19.23 33.00
C GLN A 308 -36.44 -18.64 33.48
N SER A 309 -36.55 -18.28 34.75
CA SER A 309 -37.76 -17.66 35.31
C SER A 309 -38.10 -16.32 34.65
N ARG A 310 -37.09 -15.50 34.30
CA ARG A 310 -37.31 -14.27 33.55
C ARG A 310 -37.76 -14.54 32.12
N PHE A 311 -37.19 -15.55 31.47
CA PHE A 311 -37.61 -15.97 30.14
C PHE A 311 -39.07 -16.43 30.12
N GLU A 312 -39.45 -17.29 31.07
CA GLU A 312 -40.82 -17.80 31.22
C GLU A 312 -41.80 -16.67 31.50
N LYS A 313 -41.43 -15.70 32.34
CA LYS A 313 -42.25 -14.53 32.63
C LYS A 313 -42.52 -13.69 31.38
N GLU A 314 -41.48 -13.33 30.62
CA GLU A 314 -41.64 -12.54 29.39
C GLU A 314 -42.42 -13.32 28.31
N ALA A 315 -42.21 -14.64 28.22
CA ALA A 315 -42.96 -15.49 27.31
C ALA A 315 -44.46 -15.57 27.68
N GLN A 316 -44.76 -15.68 28.98
CA GLN A 316 -46.14 -15.68 29.47
C GLN A 316 -46.81 -14.32 29.25
N GLU A 317 -46.11 -13.21 29.51
CA GLU A 317 -46.62 -11.86 29.26
C GLU A 317 -46.94 -11.64 27.77
N LEU A 318 -46.08 -12.13 26.87
CA LEU A 318 -46.33 -12.10 25.43
C LEU A 318 -47.58 -12.92 25.07
N GLN A 319 -47.70 -14.14 25.60
CA GLN A 319 -48.85 -15.02 25.34
C GLN A 319 -50.16 -14.39 25.83
N SER A 320 -50.19 -13.82 27.03
CA SER A 320 -51.37 -13.13 27.57
C SER A 320 -51.73 -11.91 26.72
N LYS A 321 -50.75 -11.12 26.26
CA LYS A 321 -51.02 -9.96 25.38
C LYS A 321 -51.54 -10.39 24.00
N GLN A 322 -51.04 -11.51 23.46
CA GLN A 322 -51.54 -12.09 22.21
C GLN A 322 -53.00 -12.57 22.34
N GLN A 323 -53.35 -13.24 23.44
CA GLN A 323 -54.72 -13.66 23.72
C GLN A 323 -55.67 -12.46 23.89
N TRP A 324 -55.22 -11.42 24.61
CA TRP A 324 -55.97 -10.17 24.75
C TRP A 324 -56.22 -9.51 23.39
N TYR A 325 -55.20 -9.43 22.53
CA TYR A 325 -55.35 -8.87 21.18
C TYR A 325 -56.37 -9.65 20.34
N GLN A 326 -56.35 -10.99 20.38
CA GLN A 326 -57.32 -11.83 19.66
C GLN A 326 -58.78 -11.55 20.08
N GLN A 327 -59.01 -11.24 21.35
CA GLN A 327 -60.35 -10.96 21.88
C GLN A 327 -60.81 -9.54 21.56
N ASN A 328 -59.89 -8.57 21.54
CA ASN A 328 -60.20 -7.16 21.40
C ASN A 328 -60.05 -6.62 19.96
N GLN A 329 -59.60 -7.45 19.01
CA GLN A 329 -59.23 -7.06 17.64
C GLN A 329 -60.30 -6.25 16.88
N ILE A 330 -61.59 -6.58 17.08
CA ILE A 330 -62.71 -5.94 16.36
C ILE A 330 -62.96 -4.50 16.85
N SER A 331 -62.49 -4.15 18.06
CA SER A 331 -62.73 -2.86 18.70
C SER A 331 -61.49 -1.94 18.75
N MET A 332 -60.38 -2.33 18.11
CA MET A 332 -59.11 -1.56 18.15
C MET A 332 -59.00 -0.55 17.02
N THR A 333 -58.37 0.60 17.31
CA THR A 333 -57.99 1.62 16.33
C THR A 333 -56.65 1.29 15.68
N LYS A 334 -56.30 1.99 14.59
CA LYS A 334 -55.00 1.78 13.90
C LYS A 334 -53.81 2.14 14.79
N GLU A 335 -53.98 3.12 15.67
CA GLU A 335 -52.99 3.53 16.66
C GLU A 335 -52.77 2.44 17.72
N ASP A 336 -53.84 1.76 18.15
CA ASP A 336 -53.77 0.64 19.10
C ASP A 336 -53.07 -0.59 18.50
N GLU A 337 -53.31 -0.87 17.21
CA GLU A 337 -52.61 -1.94 16.48
C GLU A 337 -51.10 -1.69 16.38
N GLN A 338 -50.69 -0.44 16.08
CA GLN A 338 -49.27 -0.07 16.02
C GLN A 338 -48.60 -0.19 17.39
N ALA A 339 -49.26 0.26 18.47
CA ALA A 339 -48.74 0.13 19.83
C ALA A 339 -48.57 -1.34 20.24
N TYR A 340 -49.51 -2.21 19.87
CA TYR A 340 -49.42 -3.65 20.09
C TYR A 340 -48.25 -4.30 19.33
N LEU A 341 -48.05 -3.96 18.05
CA LEU A 341 -46.93 -4.47 17.26
C LEU A 341 -45.57 -4.03 17.82
N ALA A 342 -45.48 -2.78 18.28
CA ALA A 342 -44.28 -2.27 18.93
C ALA A 342 -43.98 -3.05 20.22
N TYR A 343 -44.99 -3.26 21.08
CA TYR A 343 -44.87 -4.05 22.30
C TYR A 343 -44.42 -5.49 22.02
N CYS A 344 -45.05 -6.16 21.05
CA CYS A 344 -44.66 -7.52 20.65
C CYS A 344 -43.21 -7.58 20.18
N SER A 345 -42.76 -6.60 19.39
CA SER A 345 -41.37 -6.55 18.89
C SER A 345 -40.35 -6.38 20.02
N GLU A 346 -40.66 -5.55 21.01
CA GLU A 346 -39.80 -5.31 22.17
C GLU A 346 -39.71 -6.55 23.07
N VAL A 347 -40.85 -7.17 23.40
CA VAL A 347 -40.89 -8.38 24.25
C VAL A 347 -40.18 -9.54 23.55
N MET A 348 -40.39 -9.75 22.24
CA MET A 348 -39.67 -10.77 21.47
C MET A 348 -38.15 -10.55 21.50
N PHE A 349 -37.69 -9.30 21.40
CA PHE A 349 -36.27 -8.97 21.52
C PHE A 349 -35.72 -9.29 22.92
N ARG A 350 -36.48 -9.00 23.99
CA ARG A 350 -36.09 -9.36 25.37
C ARG A 350 -36.01 -10.87 25.57
N ILE A 351 -36.99 -11.62 25.05
CA ILE A 351 -37.01 -13.10 25.06
C ILE A 351 -35.76 -13.65 24.37
N HIS A 352 -35.44 -13.15 23.18
CA HIS A 352 -34.26 -13.59 22.43
C HIS A 352 -32.94 -13.34 23.18
N ILE A 353 -32.80 -12.17 23.82
CA ILE A 353 -31.63 -11.87 24.67
C ILE A 353 -31.53 -12.86 25.84
N LEU A 354 -32.65 -13.18 26.49
CA LEU A 354 -32.68 -14.11 27.62
C LEU A 354 -32.30 -15.54 27.18
N GLU A 355 -32.77 -15.97 26.01
CA GLU A 355 -32.39 -17.23 25.39
C GLU A 355 -30.88 -17.29 25.10
N MET A 356 -30.32 -16.26 24.46
CA MET A 356 -28.88 -16.16 24.22
C MET A 356 -28.08 -16.20 25.51
N ARG A 357 -28.53 -15.50 26.55
CA ARG A 357 -27.88 -15.48 27.88
C ARG A 357 -27.93 -16.85 28.53
N LEU A 358 -29.04 -17.57 28.43
CA LEU A 358 -29.18 -18.91 28.98
C LEU A 358 -28.25 -19.90 28.27
N ASN A 359 -28.19 -19.85 26.93
CA ASN A 359 -27.31 -20.71 26.15
C ASN A 359 -25.83 -20.44 26.47
N LYS A 360 -25.43 -19.16 26.51
CA LYS A 360 -24.07 -18.78 26.94
C LYS A 360 -23.75 -19.22 28.38
N HIS A 361 -24.73 -19.17 29.28
CA HIS A 361 -24.55 -19.65 30.65
C HIS A 361 -24.33 -21.17 30.68
N LYS A 362 -25.09 -21.94 29.90
CA LYS A 362 -24.92 -23.41 29.78
C LYS A 362 -23.51 -23.79 29.28
N GLU A 363 -22.95 -23.03 28.34
CA GLU A 363 -21.59 -23.25 27.83
C GLU A 363 -20.50 -22.86 28.85
N THR A 364 -20.67 -21.71 29.53
CA THR A 364 -19.62 -21.15 30.40
C THR A 364 -19.63 -21.69 31.82
N ALA A 365 -20.77 -22.19 32.32
CA ALA A 365 -20.90 -22.69 33.70
C ALA A 365 -19.95 -23.87 34.01
N PRO A 366 -19.82 -24.93 33.16
CA PRO A 366 -18.87 -26.00 33.40
C PRO A 366 -17.41 -25.50 33.42
N ILE A 367 -17.06 -24.58 32.52
CA ILE A 367 -15.71 -23.99 32.43
C ILE A 367 -15.38 -23.25 33.73
N LYS A 368 -16.31 -22.44 34.24
CA LYS A 368 -16.14 -21.69 35.49
C LYS A 368 -16.00 -22.62 36.70
N TYR A 369 -16.77 -23.70 36.75
CA TYR A 369 -16.67 -24.71 37.81
C TYR A 369 -15.30 -25.39 37.81
N LEU A 370 -14.84 -25.86 36.65
CA LEU A 370 -13.53 -26.50 36.50
C LEU A 370 -12.37 -25.53 36.81
N ALA A 371 -12.49 -24.27 36.40
CA ALA A 371 -11.49 -23.25 36.70
C ALA A 371 -11.36 -23.01 38.22
N LEU A 372 -12.47 -22.99 38.96
CA LEU A 372 -12.44 -22.88 40.42
C LEU A 372 -11.84 -24.13 41.07
N GLU A 373 -12.17 -25.32 40.59
CA GLU A 373 -11.59 -26.57 41.08
C GLU A 373 -10.07 -26.62 40.90
N GLU A 374 -9.56 -26.24 39.73
CA GLU A 374 -8.13 -26.13 39.46
C GLU A 374 -7.47 -25.05 40.33
N LYS A 375 -8.12 -23.90 40.55
CA LYS A 375 -7.63 -22.86 41.47
C LYS A 375 -7.50 -23.38 42.91
N ILE A 376 -8.53 -24.07 43.43
CA ILE A 376 -8.51 -24.67 44.77
C ILE A 376 -7.41 -25.73 44.88
N ARG A 377 -7.20 -26.54 43.84
CA ARG A 377 -6.15 -27.58 43.81
C ARG A 377 -4.74 -27.00 43.85
N LYS A 378 -4.53 -25.86 43.18
CA LYS A 378 -3.23 -25.15 43.09
C LYS A 378 -2.99 -24.18 44.24
N ASP A 379 -4.02 -23.85 45.04
CA ASP A 379 -3.91 -22.88 46.12
C ASP A 379 -2.88 -23.29 47.18
N PRO A 380 -1.88 -22.45 47.51
CA PRO A 380 -0.85 -22.78 48.50
C PRO A 380 -1.39 -23.18 49.89
N ARG A 381 -2.57 -22.64 50.30
CA ARG A 381 -3.21 -22.91 51.59
C ARG A 381 -3.81 -24.32 51.65
N LEU A 382 -4.18 -24.90 50.51
CA LEU A 382 -4.89 -26.19 50.42
C LEU A 382 -4.11 -27.28 49.68
N ALA A 383 -3.27 -26.93 48.70
CA ALA A 383 -2.55 -27.85 47.82
C ALA A 383 -1.69 -28.87 48.57
N LYS A 384 -0.96 -28.45 49.63
CA LYS A 384 -0.14 -29.38 50.44
C LYS A 384 -0.97 -30.42 51.20
N LYS A 385 -2.23 -30.13 51.50
CA LYS A 385 -3.13 -31.02 52.27
C LYS A 385 -4.04 -31.86 51.36
N LEU A 386 -4.23 -31.43 50.11
CA LEU A 386 -5.05 -32.10 49.09
C LEU A 386 -4.24 -32.99 48.11
N LYS A 387 -2.90 -32.96 48.14
CA LYS A 387 -1.99 -33.71 47.22
C LYS A 387 -2.01 -35.25 47.30
N ASN A 388 -2.58 -35.85 48.34
CA ASN A 388 -2.67 -37.32 48.52
C ASN A 388 -4.14 -37.78 48.50
N CYS A 389 -4.90 -37.36 47.50
CA CYS A 389 -6.26 -37.80 47.21
C CYS A 389 -6.39 -38.01 45.70
#